data_AF-A0A842U884-F1
#
_entry.id   AF-A0A842U884-F1
#
_cell.length_a   1.000
_cell.length_b   1.000
_cell.length_c   1.000
_cell.angle_alpha   90.00
_cell.angle_beta   90.00
_cell.angle_gamma   90.00
#
_symmetry.space_group_name_H-M   'P 1'
#
loop_
_entity.id
_entity.type
_entity.pdbx_description
1 polymer ?
#
loop_
_entity_poly.entity_id
_entity_poly.type
_entity_poly.pdbx_seq_one_letter_code
_entity_poly.pdbx_strand_id
1 'polypeptide(L)'
;MNLTFAIFIFAVLIAFILLIVHSYLHRGIKETLLFFGFGFVFGLIREIIYRTFFNNYSVSEVPLQILGAPLAIIFGWLFTYYLGYSLCESFMKDASEPEYLRLMILSALFSSFICFSIETAAMYLGWWEVFFESSEFAASDLLAGWFYSALLYFSIFFILLGKIKKKKNLILPFLIIFLITIIEFTEVLYFTFQLLLINIIYFTILTIICIIFPFLSIFLIPLGILFFIGPTRDLLNNNGRIIIFFIVEFAYLYILLKKPKIVEIEAIE
;
A
#
# COMPACT_ATOMS: atom_id res chain seq x y z
N MET A 1 -22.95 -11.16 9.52
CA MET A 1 -22.00 -11.03 8.38
C MET A 1 -22.77 -10.84 7.09
N ASN A 2 -22.63 -9.67 6.44
CA ASN A 2 -23.20 -9.42 5.10
C ASN A 2 -22.54 -10.37 4.07
N LEU A 3 -23.33 -10.92 3.14
CA LEU A 3 -22.85 -11.80 2.06
C LEU A 3 -21.73 -11.16 1.24
N THR A 4 -21.79 -9.85 0.98
CA THR A 4 -20.74 -9.13 0.21
C THR A 4 -19.41 -9.13 0.95
N PHE A 5 -19.43 -8.91 2.27
CA PHE A 5 -18.24 -8.94 3.11
C PHE A 5 -17.64 -10.35 3.21
N ALA A 6 -18.50 -11.37 3.28
CA ALA A 6 -18.05 -12.77 3.28
C ALA A 6 -17.33 -13.13 1.97
N ILE A 7 -17.91 -12.77 0.82
CA ILE A 7 -17.29 -12.98 -0.50
C ILE A 7 -15.94 -12.28 -0.59
N PHE A 8 -15.87 -11.03 -0.12
CA PHE A 8 -14.63 -10.27 -0.06
C PHE A 8 -13.55 -10.98 0.77
N ILE A 9 -13.88 -11.41 2.01
CA ILE A 9 -12.92 -12.14 2.87
C ILE A 9 -12.42 -13.41 2.18
N PHE A 10 -13.31 -14.22 1.60
CA PHE A 10 -12.89 -15.44 0.90
C PHE A 10 -12.00 -15.15 -0.31
N ALA A 11 -12.31 -14.12 -1.09
CA ALA A 11 -11.48 -13.70 -2.21
C ALA A 11 -10.08 -13.26 -1.74
N VAL A 12 -10.00 -12.46 -0.68
CA VAL A 12 -8.72 -12.03 -0.08
C VAL A 12 -7.93 -13.22 0.44
N LEU A 13 -8.57 -14.18 1.11
CA LEU A 13 -7.90 -15.40 1.61
C LEU A 13 -7.31 -16.24 0.47
N ILE A 14 -8.08 -16.46 -0.59
CA ILE A 14 -7.62 -17.22 -1.76
C ILE A 14 -6.45 -16.49 -2.43
N ALA A 15 -6.60 -15.18 -2.67
CA ALA A 15 -5.55 -14.35 -3.26
C ALA A 15 -4.27 -14.37 -2.40
N PHE A 16 -4.41 -14.25 -1.08
CA PHE A 16 -3.29 -14.32 -0.15
C PHE A 16 -2.54 -15.67 -0.22
N ILE A 17 -3.26 -16.79 -0.24
CA ILE A 17 -2.65 -18.12 -0.40
C ILE A 17 -1.90 -18.22 -1.73
N LEU A 18 -2.49 -17.72 -2.83
CA LEU A 18 -1.84 -17.71 -4.14
C LEU A 18 -0.56 -16.86 -4.13
N LEU A 19 -0.52 -15.74 -3.42
CA LEU A 19 0.68 -14.92 -3.28
C LEU A 19 1.79 -15.63 -2.48
N ILE A 20 1.44 -16.38 -1.42
CA ILE A 20 2.41 -17.20 -0.69
C ILE A 20 3.01 -18.25 -1.63
N VAL A 21 2.17 -18.96 -2.40
CA VAL A 21 2.62 -19.97 -3.35
C VAL A 21 3.51 -19.34 -4.43
N HIS A 22 3.08 -18.22 -5.02
CA HIS A 22 3.86 -17.47 -6.00
C HIS A 22 5.23 -17.04 -5.44
N SER A 23 5.26 -16.48 -4.23
CA SER A 23 6.50 -16.11 -3.55
C SER A 23 7.40 -17.32 -3.33
N TYR A 24 6.85 -18.43 -2.84
CA TYR A 24 7.61 -19.65 -2.60
C TYR A 24 8.27 -20.17 -3.88
N LEU A 25 7.52 -20.19 -4.99
CA LEU A 25 7.99 -20.70 -6.27
C LEU A 25 9.01 -19.78 -6.95
N HIS A 26 8.91 -18.45 -6.80
CA HIS A 26 9.78 -17.50 -7.49
C HIS A 26 10.94 -16.94 -6.66
N ARG A 27 10.76 -16.84 -5.33
CA ARG A 27 11.73 -16.22 -4.41
C ARG A 27 12.36 -17.22 -3.43
N GLY A 28 11.76 -18.41 -3.32
CA GLY A 28 12.22 -19.48 -2.44
C GLY A 28 11.80 -19.29 -0.98
N ILE A 29 11.91 -20.38 -0.22
CA ILE A 29 11.36 -20.50 1.13
C ILE A 29 11.84 -19.41 2.10
N LYS A 30 13.13 -19.03 2.03
CA LYS A 30 13.72 -18.05 2.95
C LYS A 30 13.05 -16.69 2.81
N GLU A 31 12.93 -16.20 1.58
CA GLU A 31 12.33 -14.89 1.32
C GLU A 31 10.83 -14.90 1.61
N THR A 32 10.13 -15.99 1.26
CA THR A 32 8.71 -16.15 1.57
C THR A 32 8.44 -16.14 3.08
N LEU A 33 9.21 -16.89 3.87
CA LEU A 33 9.06 -16.91 5.33
C LEU A 33 9.41 -15.55 5.95
N LEU A 34 10.46 -14.89 5.46
CA LEU A 34 10.81 -13.53 5.90
C LEU A 34 9.78 -12.49 5.49
N PHE A 35 9.08 -12.66 4.37
CA PHE A 35 8.05 -11.72 3.94
C PHE A 35 6.76 -11.98 4.74
N PHE A 36 6.15 -13.14 4.53
CA PHE A 36 4.84 -13.46 5.07
C PHE A 36 4.86 -13.81 6.56
N GLY A 37 5.88 -14.53 7.03
CA GLY A 37 5.98 -14.93 8.44
C GLY A 37 6.24 -13.73 9.34
N PHE A 38 7.30 -12.96 9.07
CA PHE A 38 7.57 -11.72 9.81
C PHE A 38 6.45 -10.69 9.60
N GLY A 39 5.92 -10.57 8.39
CA GLY A 39 4.81 -9.66 8.11
C GLY A 39 3.53 -9.99 8.87
N PHE A 40 3.24 -11.27 9.07
CA PHE A 40 2.13 -11.70 9.92
C PHE A 40 2.32 -11.25 11.36
N VAL A 41 3.53 -11.44 11.93
CA VAL A 41 3.87 -10.97 13.28
C VAL A 41 3.79 -9.45 13.37
N PHE A 42 4.32 -8.74 12.38
CA PHE A 42 4.27 -7.27 12.30
C PHE A 42 2.83 -6.76 12.27
N GLY A 43 1.99 -7.33 11.40
CA GLY A 43 0.58 -6.96 11.29
C GLY A 43 -0.21 -7.26 12.57
N LEU A 44 0.06 -8.41 13.22
CA LEU A 44 -0.57 -8.75 14.49
C LEU A 44 -0.21 -7.76 15.60
N ILE A 45 1.06 -7.40 15.74
CA ILE A 45 1.50 -6.40 16.72
C ILE A 45 0.84 -5.05 16.44
N ARG A 46 0.82 -4.61 15.18
CA ARG A 46 0.18 -3.36 14.78
C ARG A 46 -1.30 -3.34 15.16
N GLU A 47 -2.05 -4.39 14.83
CA GLU A 47 -3.49 -4.49 15.15
C GLU A 47 -3.75 -4.46 16.65
N ILE A 48 -2.91 -5.14 17.44
CA ILE A 48 -3.02 -5.11 18.91
C ILE A 48 -2.78 -3.69 19.44
N ILE A 49 -1.77 -2.98 18.93
CA ILE A 49 -1.50 -1.58 19.28
C ILE A 49 -2.71 -0.73 18.92
N TYR A 50 -3.23 -0.83 17.69
CA TYR A 50 -4.35 -0.02 17.23
C TYR A 50 -5.60 -0.21 18.10
N ARG A 51 -5.94 -1.45 18.43
CA ARG A 51 -7.08 -1.74 19.31
C ARG A 51 -6.87 -1.27 20.75
N THR A 52 -5.63 -1.23 21.22
CA THR A 52 -5.31 -0.79 22.58
C THR A 52 -5.36 0.73 22.72
N PHE A 53 -4.89 1.47 21.72
CA PHE A 53 -4.80 2.92 21.77
C PHE A 53 -6.01 3.64 21.18
N PHE A 54 -6.79 2.98 20.30
CA PHE A 54 -7.91 3.61 19.64
C PHE A 54 -9.24 2.89 19.91
N ASN A 55 -10.01 3.42 20.86
CA ASN A 55 -11.26 2.81 21.34
C ASN A 55 -12.37 2.73 20.27
N ASN A 56 -12.31 3.56 19.23
CA ASN A 56 -13.30 3.57 18.15
C ASN A 56 -12.91 2.63 16.98
N TYR A 57 -11.81 1.88 17.10
CA TYR A 57 -11.37 0.97 16.05
C TYR A 57 -12.21 -0.29 16.09
N SER A 58 -13.15 -0.42 15.15
CA SER A 58 -13.98 -1.60 15.06
C SER A 58 -14.07 -2.10 13.64
N VAL A 59 -13.89 -3.40 13.48
CA VAL A 59 -14.09 -4.10 12.23
C VAL A 59 -15.23 -5.07 12.44
N SER A 60 -16.30 -4.87 11.67
CA SER A 60 -17.55 -5.58 11.87
C SER A 60 -17.40 -7.06 11.54
N GLU A 61 -17.83 -7.92 12.46
CA GLU A 61 -18.19 -9.32 12.19
C GLU A 61 -17.11 -10.19 11.49
N VAL A 62 -15.82 -9.99 11.77
CA VAL A 62 -14.76 -10.84 11.21
C VAL A 62 -14.68 -12.17 11.95
N PRO A 63 -14.86 -13.32 11.27
CA PRO A 63 -14.98 -14.63 11.92
C PRO A 63 -13.66 -15.17 12.49
N LEU A 64 -12.51 -14.71 11.98
CA LEU A 64 -11.19 -15.19 12.38
C LEU A 64 -10.39 -14.07 13.03
N GLN A 65 -10.06 -14.25 14.30
CA GLN A 65 -9.29 -13.30 15.08
C GLN A 65 -8.22 -14.00 15.93
N ILE A 66 -7.08 -13.35 16.12
CA ILE A 66 -6.05 -13.78 17.07
C ILE A 66 -5.81 -12.62 18.03
N LEU A 67 -5.99 -12.85 19.34
CA LEU A 67 -5.92 -11.79 20.35
C LEU A 67 -6.87 -10.61 20.02
N GLY A 68 -7.99 -10.93 19.35
CA GLY A 68 -8.98 -10.00 18.85
C GLY A 68 -8.52 -9.13 17.66
N ALA A 69 -7.31 -9.32 17.13
CA ALA A 69 -6.89 -8.76 15.85
C ALA A 69 -7.54 -9.55 14.69
N PRO A 70 -8.31 -8.91 13.79
CA PRO A 70 -8.93 -9.59 12.66
C PRO A 70 -7.90 -10.08 11.64
N LEU A 71 -7.87 -11.38 11.35
CA LEU A 71 -6.87 -11.96 10.44
C LEU A 71 -7.01 -11.45 9.01
N ALA A 72 -8.24 -11.17 8.56
CA ALA A 72 -8.51 -10.64 7.23
C ALA A 72 -7.78 -9.32 6.96
N ILE A 73 -7.62 -8.47 7.98
CA ILE A 73 -6.92 -7.19 7.88
C ILE A 73 -5.42 -7.42 7.68
N ILE A 74 -4.84 -8.31 8.50
CA ILE A 74 -3.42 -8.71 8.40
C ILE A 74 -3.13 -9.29 7.01
N PHE A 75 -4.00 -10.17 6.51
CA PHE A 75 -3.86 -10.76 5.17
C PHE A 75 -4.00 -9.71 4.07
N GLY A 76 -4.93 -8.76 4.22
CA GLY A 76 -5.09 -7.64 3.30
C GLY A 76 -3.82 -6.81 3.16
N TRP A 77 -3.15 -6.47 4.27
CA TRP A 77 -1.91 -5.70 4.21
C TRP A 77 -0.75 -6.46 3.60
N LEU A 78 -0.60 -7.74 3.95
CA LEU A 78 0.46 -8.55 3.36
C LEU A 78 0.24 -8.76 1.87
N PHE A 79 -1.03 -8.87 1.45
CA PHE A 79 -1.41 -8.88 0.05
C PHE A 79 -0.97 -7.59 -0.66
N THR A 80 -1.32 -6.41 -0.14
CA THR A 80 -0.95 -5.13 -0.77
C THR A 80 0.55 -4.92 -0.80
N TYR A 81 1.25 -5.27 0.27
CA TYR A 81 2.70 -5.13 0.37
C TYR A 81 3.40 -6.05 -0.63
N TYR A 82 2.97 -7.31 -0.73
CA TYR A 82 3.58 -8.25 -1.66
C TYR A 82 3.32 -7.84 -3.12
N LEU A 83 2.12 -7.32 -3.42
CA LEU A 83 1.77 -6.83 -4.75
C LEU A 83 2.61 -5.60 -5.12
N GLY A 84 2.71 -4.61 -4.22
CA GLY A 84 3.56 -3.43 -4.39
C GLY A 84 5.02 -3.81 -4.61
N TYR A 85 5.53 -4.76 -3.83
CA TYR A 85 6.90 -5.27 -3.98
C TYR A 85 7.12 -5.97 -5.33
N SER A 86 6.27 -6.94 -5.68
CA SER A 86 6.40 -7.70 -6.93
C SER A 86 6.30 -6.79 -8.15
N LEU A 87 5.43 -5.79 -8.10
CA LEU A 87 5.31 -4.80 -9.16
C LEU A 87 6.58 -3.97 -9.31
N CYS A 88 7.07 -3.36 -8.24
CA CYS A 88 8.26 -2.51 -8.31
C CYS A 88 9.49 -3.30 -8.75
N GLU A 89 9.62 -4.55 -8.30
CA GLU A 89 10.72 -5.41 -8.70
C GLU A 89 10.69 -5.74 -10.20
N SER A 90 9.49 -5.91 -10.79
CA SER A 90 9.36 -6.16 -12.23
C SER A 90 9.92 -5.04 -13.11
N PHE A 91 9.93 -3.80 -12.61
CA PHE A 91 10.52 -2.64 -13.27
C PHE A 91 12.03 -2.47 -12.99
N MET A 92 12.58 -3.20 -12.01
CA MET A 92 13.94 -3.01 -11.49
C MET A 92 14.73 -4.33 -11.52
N LYS A 93 14.78 -4.98 -12.68
CA LYS A 93 15.57 -6.22 -12.86
C LYS A 93 17.04 -5.99 -12.48
N ASP A 94 17.62 -6.96 -11.76
CA ASP A 94 19.03 -7.01 -11.36
C ASP A 94 19.52 -5.87 -10.44
N ALA A 95 18.70 -5.50 -9.45
CA ALA A 95 19.00 -4.45 -8.49
C ALA A 95 20.28 -4.69 -7.64
N SER A 96 21.17 -3.70 -7.66
CA SER A 96 22.29 -3.42 -6.74
C SER A 96 21.83 -2.79 -5.41
N GLU A 97 22.73 -2.61 -4.43
CA GLU A 97 22.40 -2.09 -3.09
C GLU A 97 21.63 -0.74 -3.11
N PRO A 98 22.03 0.30 -3.88
CA PRO A 98 21.25 1.53 -4.03
C PRO A 98 19.85 1.31 -4.65
N GLU A 99 19.72 0.29 -5.48
CA GLU A 99 18.47 -0.05 -6.16
C GLU A 99 17.49 -0.75 -5.20
N TYR A 100 17.97 -1.47 -4.18
CA TYR A 100 17.09 -1.99 -3.11
C TYR A 100 16.47 -0.88 -2.25
N LEU A 101 17.19 0.22 -2.00
CA LEU A 101 16.62 1.36 -1.28
C LEU A 101 15.47 2.01 -2.09
N ARG A 102 15.68 2.17 -3.40
CA ARG A 102 14.64 2.67 -4.31
C ARG A 102 13.47 1.71 -4.39
N LEU A 103 13.74 0.41 -4.53
CA LEU A 103 12.74 -0.64 -4.57
C LEU A 103 11.88 -0.62 -3.30
N MET A 104 12.50 -0.47 -2.13
CA MET A 104 11.82 -0.32 -0.84
C MET A 104 10.88 0.88 -0.81
N ILE A 105 11.36 2.07 -1.18
CA ILE A 105 10.56 3.30 -1.16
C ILE A 105 9.40 3.21 -2.17
N LEU A 106 9.66 2.72 -3.38
CA LEU A 106 8.64 2.55 -4.40
C LEU A 106 7.60 1.50 -3.97
N SER A 107 8.04 0.38 -3.40
CA SER A 107 7.13 -0.66 -2.90
C SER A 107 6.22 -0.11 -1.80
N ALA A 108 6.76 0.70 -0.89
CA ALA A 108 5.98 1.38 0.15
C ALA A 108 4.94 2.34 -0.44
N LEU A 109 5.34 3.13 -1.43
CA LEU A 109 4.47 4.08 -2.12
C LEU A 109 3.35 3.39 -2.89
N PHE A 110 3.65 2.36 -3.67
CA PHE A 110 2.62 1.60 -4.38
C PHE A 110 1.68 0.89 -3.41
N SER A 111 2.23 0.33 -2.33
CA SER A 111 1.42 -0.31 -1.30
C SER A 111 0.45 0.68 -0.63
N SER A 112 0.88 1.92 -0.37
CA SER A 112 0.01 2.91 0.26
C SER A 112 -1.16 3.31 -0.63
N PHE A 113 -0.96 3.44 -1.94
CA PHE A 113 -2.07 3.70 -2.88
C PHE A 113 -3.08 2.55 -2.94
N ILE A 114 -2.62 1.30 -2.90
CA ILE A 114 -3.50 0.13 -2.88
C ILE A 114 -4.27 0.09 -1.56
N CYS A 115 -3.58 0.24 -0.41
CA CYS A 115 -4.22 0.29 0.91
C CYS A 115 -5.24 1.42 1.00
N PHE A 116 -4.91 2.62 0.55
CA PHE A 116 -5.81 3.77 0.54
C PHE A 116 -7.11 3.48 -0.23
N SER A 117 -7.00 2.83 -1.39
CA SER A 117 -8.15 2.46 -2.20
C SER A 117 -9.04 1.43 -1.49
N ILE A 118 -8.43 0.39 -0.89
CA ILE A 118 -9.15 -0.64 -0.14
C ILE A 118 -9.83 -0.03 1.08
N GLU A 119 -9.13 0.81 1.84
CA GLU A 119 -9.66 1.45 3.03
C GLU A 119 -10.86 2.34 2.70
N THR A 120 -10.73 3.16 1.67
CA THR A 120 -11.82 4.05 1.21
C THR A 120 -13.03 3.24 0.77
N ALA A 121 -12.82 2.15 0.04
CA ALA A 121 -13.89 1.25 -0.38
C ALA A 121 -14.56 0.56 0.81
N ALA A 122 -13.78 0.08 1.78
CA ALA A 122 -14.29 -0.58 2.98
C ALA A 122 -15.09 0.38 3.88
N MET A 123 -14.62 1.61 4.05
CA MET A 123 -15.35 2.67 4.75
C MET A 123 -16.67 2.99 4.03
N TYR A 124 -16.66 3.10 2.70
CA TYR A 124 -17.87 3.35 1.92
C TYR A 124 -18.89 2.21 2.03
N LEU A 125 -18.42 0.97 2.09
CA LEU A 125 -19.25 -0.22 2.26
C LEU A 125 -19.66 -0.49 3.72
N GLY A 126 -19.21 0.34 4.67
CA GLY A 126 -19.49 0.19 6.10
C GLY A 126 -18.86 -1.06 6.72
N TRP A 127 -17.77 -1.57 6.16
CA TRP A 127 -17.10 -2.78 6.65
C TRP A 127 -16.27 -2.51 7.92
N TRP A 128 -15.72 -1.31 8.04
CA TRP A 128 -15.09 -0.83 9.26
C TRP A 128 -15.17 0.70 9.36
N GLU A 129 -15.15 1.20 10.58
CA GLU A 129 -15.17 2.64 10.89
C GLU A 129 -13.77 3.08 11.30
N VAL A 130 -13.27 4.14 10.65
CA VAL A 130 -11.95 4.72 10.93
C VAL A 130 -12.15 6.06 11.62
N PHE A 131 -11.19 6.42 12.48
CA PHE A 131 -11.19 7.50 13.48
C PHE A 131 -11.41 8.94 12.98
N PHE A 132 -11.69 9.16 11.71
CA PHE A 132 -11.72 10.52 11.16
C PHE A 132 -13.09 11.16 11.39
N GLU A 133 -13.24 11.82 12.53
CA GLU A 133 -14.42 12.64 12.87
C GLU A 133 -14.56 13.90 11.98
N SER A 134 -13.53 14.26 11.20
CA SER A 134 -13.56 15.38 10.24
C SER A 134 -13.12 14.95 8.83
N SER A 135 -13.99 15.18 7.85
CA SER A 135 -13.92 14.60 6.50
C SER A 135 -12.87 15.20 5.56
N GLU A 136 -12.25 16.32 5.92
CA GLU A 136 -11.34 17.05 5.02
C GLU A 136 -9.87 16.63 5.16
N PHE A 137 -9.49 15.99 6.27
CA PHE A 137 -8.09 15.64 6.60
C PHE A 137 -7.79 14.14 6.55
N ALA A 138 -8.84 13.31 6.42
CA ALA A 138 -8.73 11.86 6.49
C ALA A 138 -7.82 11.24 5.41
N ALA A 139 -7.82 11.78 4.18
CA ALA A 139 -7.22 11.09 3.05
C ALA A 139 -5.69 11.16 3.01
N SER A 140 -5.11 12.34 3.25
CA SER A 140 -3.65 12.52 3.28
C SER A 140 -3.03 11.78 4.45
N ASP A 141 -3.67 11.86 5.62
CA ASP A 141 -3.16 11.26 6.86
C ASP A 141 -3.22 9.74 6.77
N LEU A 142 -4.30 9.21 6.17
CA LEU A 142 -4.45 7.79 5.90
C LEU A 142 -3.38 7.30 4.91
N LEU A 143 -3.16 8.01 3.79
CA LEU A 143 -2.13 7.64 2.81
C LEU A 143 -0.72 7.67 3.43
N ALA A 144 -0.41 8.71 4.20
CA ALA A 144 0.87 8.86 4.89
C ALA A 144 1.08 7.74 5.90
N GLY A 145 0.09 7.46 6.75
CA GLY A 145 0.12 6.35 7.70
C GLY A 145 0.38 5.00 7.03
N TRP A 146 -0.27 4.72 5.90
CA TRP A 146 -0.02 3.51 5.10
C TRP A 146 1.39 3.48 4.51
N PHE A 147 1.86 4.61 3.99
CA PHE A 147 3.21 4.72 3.44
C PHE A 147 4.27 4.46 4.50
N TYR A 148 4.18 5.07 5.67
CA TYR A 148 5.14 4.88 6.76
C TYR A 148 5.12 3.46 7.30
N SER A 149 3.93 2.87 7.46
CA SER A 149 3.81 1.47 7.89
C SER A 149 4.46 0.51 6.89
N ALA A 150 4.20 0.72 5.59
CA ALA A 150 4.80 -0.09 4.53
C ALA A 150 6.33 0.13 4.46
N LEU A 151 6.79 1.37 4.58
CA LEU A 151 8.20 1.72 4.56
C LEU A 151 8.95 1.07 5.72
N LEU A 152 8.37 1.10 6.93
CA LEU A 152 8.91 0.42 8.11
C LEU A 152 8.99 -1.09 7.89
N TYR A 153 7.91 -1.70 7.39
CA TYR A 153 7.86 -3.11 7.09
C TYR A 153 8.95 -3.52 6.07
N PHE A 154 9.02 -2.86 4.91
CA PHE A 154 10.00 -3.18 3.88
C PHE A 154 11.44 -2.92 4.34
N SER A 155 11.66 -1.89 5.14
CA SER A 155 12.98 -1.62 5.73
C SER A 155 13.46 -2.81 6.56
N ILE A 156 12.61 -3.31 7.47
CA ILE A 156 12.96 -4.47 8.29
C ILE A 156 13.15 -5.70 7.41
N PHE A 157 12.24 -5.95 6.47
CA PHE A 157 12.31 -7.07 5.54
C PHE A 157 13.63 -7.10 4.76
N PHE A 158 14.03 -6.00 4.10
CA PHE A 158 15.28 -5.94 3.32
C PHE A 158 16.54 -6.01 4.19
N ILE A 159 16.49 -5.52 5.43
CA ILE A 159 17.58 -5.70 6.41
C ILE A 159 17.70 -7.18 6.81
N LEU A 160 16.58 -7.86 7.11
CA LEU A 160 16.57 -9.29 7.46
C LEU A 160 16.99 -10.17 6.29
N LEU A 161 16.63 -9.79 5.07
CA LEU A 161 17.05 -10.48 3.84
C LEU A 161 18.55 -10.28 3.55
N GLY A 162 19.19 -9.29 4.17
CA GLY A 162 20.61 -8.98 3.97
C GLY A 162 20.90 -8.21 2.68
N LYS A 163 19.88 -7.60 2.07
CA LYS A 163 20.01 -6.81 0.83
C LYS A 163 20.46 -5.37 1.09
N ILE A 164 20.22 -4.86 2.31
CA ILE A 164 20.71 -3.57 2.78
C ILE A 164 21.76 -3.85 3.85
N LYS A 165 23.02 -3.43 3.64
CA LYS A 165 24.07 -3.67 4.65
C LYS A 165 23.70 -2.94 5.94
N LYS A 166 23.95 -3.60 7.08
CA LYS A 166 23.92 -3.00 8.42
C LYS A 166 25.08 -2.00 8.59
N LYS A 167 25.15 -0.96 7.75
CA LYS A 167 26.00 0.18 8.05
C LYS A 167 25.38 0.90 9.25
N LYS A 168 26.18 1.18 10.29
CA LYS A 168 25.75 1.90 11.50
C LYS A 168 24.98 3.19 11.17
N ASN A 169 25.24 3.79 10.01
CA ASN A 169 24.61 5.03 9.54
C ASN A 169 23.21 4.87 8.93
N LEU A 170 22.73 3.65 8.63
CA LEU A 170 21.36 3.41 8.13
C LEU A 170 20.37 3.08 9.26
N ILE A 171 20.88 2.67 10.43
CA ILE A 171 20.08 2.47 11.64
C ILE A 171 19.52 3.81 12.14
N LEU A 172 20.24 4.91 11.94
CA LEU A 172 19.83 6.25 12.34
C LEU A 172 18.62 6.78 11.54
N PRO A 173 18.59 6.78 10.19
CA PRO A 173 17.39 7.15 9.44
C PRO A 173 16.23 6.18 9.68
N PHE A 174 16.49 4.90 9.95
CA PHE A 174 15.45 3.94 10.37
C PHE A 174 14.85 4.30 11.74
N LEU A 175 15.69 4.62 12.73
CA LEU A 175 15.26 5.13 14.03
C LEU A 175 14.55 6.48 13.91
N ILE A 176 14.97 7.34 13.00
CA ILE A 176 14.33 8.63 12.72
C ILE A 176 12.97 8.42 12.06
N ILE A 177 12.83 7.53 11.07
CA ILE A 177 11.51 7.19 10.48
C ILE A 177 10.61 6.59 11.55
N PHE A 178 11.12 5.65 12.35
CA PHE A 178 10.38 5.04 13.45
C PHE A 178 9.97 6.07 14.53
N LEU A 179 10.87 6.98 14.91
CA LEU A 179 10.60 8.10 15.82
C LEU A 179 9.62 9.09 15.20
N ILE A 180 9.73 9.41 13.91
CA ILE A 180 8.78 10.28 13.18
C ILE A 180 7.41 9.61 13.12
N THR A 181 7.31 8.31 12.87
CA THR A 181 6.03 7.60 12.94
C THR A 181 5.43 7.64 14.35
N ILE A 182 6.25 7.52 15.40
CA ILE A 182 5.81 7.70 16.80
C ILE A 182 5.44 9.16 17.12
N ILE A 183 6.19 10.13 16.58
CA ILE A 183 6.01 11.57 16.79
C ILE A 183 4.82 12.10 15.98
N GLU A 184 4.56 11.64 14.75
CA GLU A 184 3.35 11.97 13.99
C GLU A 184 2.09 11.40 14.66
N PHE A 185 2.19 10.27 15.37
CA PHE A 185 1.14 9.82 16.30
C PHE A 185 0.92 10.78 17.49
N THR A 186 1.82 11.74 17.73
CA THR A 186 1.75 12.77 18.80
C THR A 186 1.70 14.24 18.29
N GLU A 187 2.05 14.53 17.04
CA GLU A 187 2.20 15.87 16.40
C GLU A 187 1.24 16.10 15.21
N VAL A 188 0.10 15.41 15.17
CA VAL A 188 -1.01 15.69 14.23
C VAL A 188 -1.40 17.19 14.19
N LEU A 189 -1.07 17.97 15.24
CA LEU A 189 -1.32 19.42 15.33
C LEU A 189 -0.28 20.35 14.64
N TYR A 190 0.98 19.92 14.44
CA TYR A 190 2.05 20.79 13.92
C TYR A 190 2.29 20.59 12.41
N PHE A 191 1.97 19.40 11.90
CA PHE A 191 2.20 19.00 10.51
C PHE A 191 1.18 19.60 9.52
N THR A 192 -0.02 19.98 9.98
CA THR A 192 -1.07 20.64 9.17
C THR A 192 -0.56 21.93 8.51
N PHE A 193 0.37 22.64 9.14
CA PHE A 193 0.93 23.89 8.63
C PHE A 193 2.00 23.68 7.53
N GLN A 194 2.73 22.55 7.55
CA GLN A 194 3.74 22.24 6.53
C GLN A 194 3.16 21.57 5.27
N LEU A 195 2.07 20.81 5.43
CA LEU A 195 1.36 20.17 4.30
C LEU A 195 0.70 21.19 3.36
N LEU A 196 0.24 22.35 3.86
CA LEU A 196 -0.24 23.45 3.00
C LEU A 196 0.85 23.94 2.05
N LEU A 197 2.08 24.03 2.54
CA LEU A 197 3.23 24.47 1.77
C LEU A 197 3.68 23.40 0.75
N ILE A 198 3.63 22.12 1.12
CA ILE A 198 3.97 20.99 0.24
C ILE A 198 2.94 20.85 -0.89
N ASN A 199 1.65 21.08 -0.62
CA ASN A 199 0.61 21.00 -1.66
C ASN A 199 0.79 22.09 -2.74
N ILE A 200 1.20 23.30 -2.34
CA ILE A 200 1.55 24.38 -3.29
C ILE A 200 2.73 23.96 -4.18
N ILE A 201 3.75 23.34 -3.59
CA ILE A 201 4.94 22.85 -4.31
C ILE A 201 4.57 21.68 -5.24
N TYR A 202 3.77 20.73 -4.76
CA TYR A 202 3.33 19.55 -5.49
C TYR A 202 2.51 19.93 -6.73
N PHE A 203 1.53 20.84 -6.61
CA PHE A 203 0.76 21.33 -7.76
C PHE A 203 1.63 22.04 -8.79
N THR A 204 2.62 22.79 -8.32
CA THR A 204 3.56 23.48 -9.20
C THR A 204 4.40 22.46 -9.99
N ILE A 205 4.92 21.42 -9.33
CA ILE A 205 5.70 20.35 -9.97
C ILE A 205 4.84 19.52 -10.90
N LEU A 206 3.62 19.17 -10.50
CA LEU A 206 2.69 18.39 -11.32
C LEU A 206 2.32 19.14 -12.60
N THR A 207 2.11 20.45 -12.50
CA THR A 207 1.89 21.33 -13.65
C THR A 207 3.09 21.32 -14.60
N ILE A 208 4.31 21.41 -14.07
CA ILE A 208 5.55 21.34 -14.85
C ILE A 208 5.71 19.96 -15.52
N ILE A 209 5.45 18.87 -14.81
CA ILE A 209 5.53 17.50 -15.35
C ILE A 209 4.49 17.29 -16.45
N CYS A 210 3.27 17.77 -16.28
CA CYS A 210 2.22 17.67 -17.31
C CYS A 210 2.56 18.49 -18.57
N ILE A 211 3.30 19.59 -18.43
CA ILE A 211 3.82 20.37 -19.57
C ILE A 211 4.94 19.61 -20.30
N ILE A 212 5.84 18.94 -19.57
CA ILE A 212 7.02 18.26 -20.16
C ILE A 212 6.68 16.86 -20.69
N PHE A 213 5.80 16.13 -20.02
CA PHE A 213 5.45 14.74 -20.32
C PHE A 213 3.92 14.57 -20.45
N PRO A 214 3.31 15.03 -21.54
CA PRO A 214 1.85 15.07 -21.69
C PRO A 214 1.18 13.68 -21.63
N PHE A 215 1.89 12.59 -21.92
CA PHE A 215 1.33 11.23 -21.77
C PHE A 215 1.22 10.77 -20.31
N LEU A 216 2.06 11.29 -19.40
CA LEU A 216 1.95 11.03 -17.95
C LEU A 216 0.71 11.72 -17.35
N SER A 217 0.23 12.79 -17.98
CA SER A 217 -0.96 13.53 -17.52
C SER A 217 -2.23 12.66 -17.56
N ILE A 218 -2.30 11.68 -18.45
CA ILE A 218 -3.42 10.73 -18.56
C ILE A 218 -3.53 9.83 -17.32
N PHE A 219 -2.43 9.58 -16.62
CA PHE A 219 -2.42 8.78 -15.39
C PHE A 219 -2.45 9.63 -14.12
N LEU A 220 -1.79 10.79 -14.14
CA LEU A 220 -1.66 11.67 -12.96
C LEU A 220 -2.91 12.54 -12.72
N ILE A 221 -3.63 12.94 -13.77
CA ILE A 221 -4.84 13.74 -13.65
C ILE A 221 -5.99 12.94 -13.02
N PRO A 222 -6.30 11.69 -13.43
CA PRO A 222 -7.30 10.88 -12.74
C PRO A 222 -6.93 10.56 -11.29
N LEU A 223 -5.63 10.37 -11.00
CA LEU A 223 -5.14 10.18 -9.63
C LEU A 223 -5.39 11.44 -8.79
N GLY A 224 -5.02 12.62 -9.30
CA GLY A 224 -5.31 13.90 -8.64
C GLY A 224 -6.81 14.13 -8.44
N ILE A 225 -7.63 13.86 -9.46
CA ILE A 225 -9.08 13.99 -9.39
C ILE A 225 -9.68 13.03 -8.34
N LEU A 226 -9.16 11.79 -8.22
CA LEU A 226 -9.56 10.85 -7.18
C LEU A 226 -9.18 11.32 -5.78
N PHE A 227 -8.03 11.98 -5.63
CA PHE A 227 -7.59 12.59 -4.35
C PHE A 227 -8.44 13.79 -3.94
N PHE A 228 -8.95 14.60 -4.89
CA PHE A 228 -9.67 15.84 -4.59
C PHE A 228 -11.21 15.71 -4.58
N ILE A 229 -11.80 14.74 -5.29
CA ILE A 229 -13.26 14.52 -5.30
C ILE A 229 -13.72 13.63 -4.13
N GLY A 230 -12.79 13.07 -3.38
CA GLY A 230 -13.01 12.10 -2.29
C GLY A 230 -14.02 12.46 -1.18
N PRO A 231 -14.33 13.73 -0.82
CA PRO A 231 -15.22 13.98 0.31
C PRO A 231 -16.66 14.38 -0.05
N THR A 232 -17.06 14.47 -1.33
CA THR A 232 -18.46 14.82 -1.65
C THR A 232 -19.35 13.57 -1.71
N ARG A 233 -19.96 13.25 -0.55
CA ARG A 233 -20.87 12.13 -0.31
C ARG A 233 -22.07 12.05 -1.28
N ASP A 234 -22.41 13.13 -1.99
CA ASP A 234 -23.71 13.28 -2.64
C ASP A 234 -23.75 13.33 -4.18
N LEU A 235 -22.63 13.30 -4.91
CA LEU A 235 -22.66 13.71 -6.33
C LEU A 235 -22.71 12.61 -7.40
N LEU A 236 -22.51 11.31 -7.10
CA LEU A 236 -22.54 10.29 -8.16
C LEU A 236 -23.17 8.97 -7.71
N ASN A 237 -24.43 8.78 -8.11
CA ASN A 237 -25.21 7.58 -7.88
C ASN A 237 -24.58 6.32 -8.52
N ASN A 238 -24.46 5.30 -7.68
CA ASN A 238 -24.33 3.84 -7.85
C ASN A 238 -24.20 3.25 -9.26
N ASN A 239 -23.17 2.40 -9.41
CA ASN A 239 -22.93 1.33 -10.42
C ASN A 239 -21.82 1.58 -11.45
N GLY A 240 -21.54 2.82 -11.86
CA GLY A 240 -20.50 3.09 -12.88
C GLY A 240 -19.06 2.93 -12.38
N ARG A 241 -18.78 3.25 -11.10
CA ARG A 241 -17.41 3.28 -10.54
C ARG A 241 -16.83 1.89 -10.26
N ILE A 242 -17.65 0.97 -9.77
CA ILE A 242 -17.23 -0.40 -9.43
C ILE A 242 -16.78 -1.13 -10.71
N ILE A 243 -17.52 -0.98 -11.81
CA ILE A 243 -17.21 -1.63 -13.08
C ILE A 243 -15.90 -1.10 -13.67
N ILE A 244 -15.66 0.21 -13.64
CA ILE A 244 -14.40 0.79 -14.15
C ILE A 244 -13.21 0.35 -13.28
N PHE A 245 -13.36 0.30 -11.95
CA PHE A 245 -12.30 -0.14 -11.05
C PHE A 245 -11.93 -1.61 -11.27
N PHE A 246 -12.93 -2.51 -11.38
CA PHE A 246 -12.70 -3.92 -11.69
C PHE A 246 -12.15 -4.14 -13.09
N ILE A 247 -12.56 -3.35 -14.10
CA ILE A 247 -12.00 -3.44 -15.47
C ILE A 247 -10.53 -3.04 -15.47
N VAL A 248 -10.13 -2.02 -14.71
CA VAL A 248 -8.73 -1.61 -14.60
C VAL A 248 -7.90 -2.67 -13.87
N GLU A 249 -8.38 -3.22 -12.75
CA GLU A 249 -7.71 -4.33 -12.05
C GLU A 249 -7.61 -5.61 -12.89
N PHE A 250 -8.67 -6.00 -13.60
CA PHE A 250 -8.65 -7.20 -14.45
C PHE A 250 -7.81 -7.01 -15.71
N ALA A 251 -7.86 -5.85 -16.36
CA ALA A 251 -6.98 -5.53 -17.48
C ALA A 251 -5.51 -5.55 -17.05
N TYR A 252 -5.22 -5.10 -15.83
CA TYR A 252 -3.89 -5.10 -15.25
C TYR A 252 -3.39 -6.53 -14.90
N LEU A 253 -4.22 -7.35 -14.27
CA LEU A 253 -3.94 -8.78 -14.06
C LEU A 253 -3.73 -9.52 -15.38
N TYR A 254 -4.52 -9.22 -16.41
CA TYR A 254 -4.36 -9.80 -17.75
C TYR A 254 -3.03 -9.41 -18.41
N ILE A 255 -2.59 -8.16 -18.23
CA ILE A 255 -1.28 -7.68 -18.73
C ILE A 255 -0.13 -8.38 -17.98
N LEU A 256 -0.22 -8.53 -16.65
CA LEU A 256 0.79 -9.21 -15.83
C LEU A 256 0.91 -10.71 -16.14
N LEU A 257 -0.21 -11.37 -16.46
CA LEU A 257 -0.24 -12.79 -16.82
C LEU A 257 0.26 -13.08 -18.24
N LYS A 258 0.28 -12.07 -19.11
CA LYS A 258 0.88 -12.19 -20.44
C LYS A 258 2.40 -12.05 -20.31
N LYS A 259 3.13 -13.18 -20.29
CA LYS A 259 4.58 -13.16 -20.51
C LYS A 259 4.88 -12.35 -21.78
N PRO A 260 5.73 -11.31 -21.73
CA PRO A 260 6.21 -10.70 -22.96
C PRO A 260 7.00 -11.77 -23.72
N LYS A 261 6.56 -12.08 -24.94
CA LYS A 261 7.41 -12.77 -25.91
C LYS A 261 8.57 -11.82 -26.17
N ILE A 262 9.72 -12.11 -25.57
CA ILE A 262 10.97 -11.48 -25.94
C ILE A 262 11.18 -11.86 -27.40
N VAL A 263 11.03 -10.89 -28.29
CA VAL A 263 11.47 -11.03 -29.68
C VAL A 263 12.98 -11.03 -29.59
N GLU A 264 13.59 -12.22 -29.71
CA GLU A 264 15.02 -12.33 -29.97
C GLU A 264 15.27 -11.64 -31.31
N ILE A 265 15.81 -10.43 -31.24
CA ILE A 265 16.39 -9.79 -32.42
C ILE A 265 17.73 -10.48 -32.60
N GLU A 266 17.75 -11.51 -33.45
CA GLU A 266 19.00 -12.04 -33.99
C GLU A 266 19.74 -10.88 -34.65
N ALA A 267 20.93 -10.57 -34.13
CA ALA A 267 21.84 -9.65 -34.78
C ALA A 267 22.27 -10.29 -36.11
N ILE A 268 21.86 -9.66 -37.21
CA ILE A 268 22.38 -9.99 -38.54
C ILE A 268 23.81 -9.43 -38.58
N GLU A 269 24.80 -10.33 -38.63
CA GLU A 269 26.20 -10.03 -38.97
C GLU A 269 26.36 -9.65 -40.45
#